data_AF-W4KJQ5-F1
#
_entry.id   AF-W4KJQ5-F1
#
_cell.length_a   1.000
_cell.length_b   1.000
_cell.length_c   1.000
_cell.angle_alpha   90.00
_cell.angle_beta   90.00
_cell.angle_gamma   90.00
#
_symmetry.space_group_name_H-M   'P 1'
#
loop_
_entity.id
_entity.type
_entity.pdbx_description
1 polymer ?
#
loop_
_entity_poly.entity_id
_entity_poly.type
_entity_poly.pdbx_seq_one_letter_code
_entity_poly.pdbx_strand_id
1 'polypeptide(L)'
;MAGPNLEVFKFAVYVFFPVLVFLHYGDPEWYNSNVLPYKERIFPSEEKTTRNLPTHHLTVREELERIKAQKAARRVQRDRAEGRVVEEPVTGAQGTERLV
;
A
#
# COMPACT_ATOMS: atom_id res chain seq x y z
N MET A 1 -47.38 -29.28 -2.16
CA MET A 1 -46.37 -29.41 -1.09
C MET A 1 -45.50 -30.60 -1.43
N ALA A 2 -44.29 -30.39 -1.95
CA ALA A 2 -43.40 -31.51 -2.26
C ALA A 2 -42.99 -32.14 -0.93
N GLY A 3 -43.36 -33.41 -0.73
CA GLY A 3 -43.26 -34.13 0.54
C GLY A 3 -41.81 -34.41 0.99
N PRO A 4 -41.59 -35.42 1.85
CA PRO A 4 -40.31 -35.67 2.54
C PRO A 4 -39.05 -35.68 1.65
N ASN A 5 -39.19 -36.06 0.37
CA ASN A 5 -38.09 -36.05 -0.60
C ASN A 5 -37.48 -34.66 -0.83
N LEU A 6 -38.28 -33.59 -0.75
CA LEU A 6 -37.78 -32.23 -0.91
C LEU A 6 -36.93 -31.80 0.29
N GLU A 7 -37.28 -32.26 1.49
CA GLU A 7 -36.51 -31.98 2.70
C GLU A 7 -35.15 -32.65 2.62
N VAL A 8 -35.10 -33.94 2.27
CA VAL A 8 -33.83 -34.68 2.09
C VAL A 8 -32.93 -34.02 1.05
N PHE A 9 -33.48 -33.55 -0.07
CA PHE A 9 -32.71 -32.81 -1.07
C PHE A 9 -32.11 -31.52 -0.51
N LYS A 10 -32.91 -30.70 0.19
CA LYS A 10 -32.42 -29.46 0.81
C LYS A 10 -31.33 -29.75 1.83
N PHE A 11 -31.51 -30.77 2.67
CA PHE A 11 -30.50 -31.17 3.64
C PHE A 11 -29.19 -31.59 2.97
N ALA A 12 -29.27 -32.40 1.91
CA ALA A 12 -28.10 -32.78 1.13
C ALA A 12 -27.41 -31.54 0.54
N VAL A 13 -28.15 -30.62 -0.08
CA VAL A 13 -27.57 -29.37 -0.60
C VAL A 13 -26.91 -28.56 0.52
N TYR A 14 -27.58 -28.37 1.66
CA TYR A 14 -27.02 -27.58 2.75
C TYR A 14 -25.77 -28.17 3.37
N VAL A 15 -25.61 -29.50 3.36
CA VAL A 15 -24.40 -30.16 3.89
C VAL A 15 -23.31 -30.22 2.83
N PHE A 16 -23.62 -30.69 1.62
CA PHE A 16 -22.61 -30.91 0.60
C PHE A 16 -22.16 -29.62 -0.08
N PHE A 17 -23.03 -28.63 -0.27
CA PHE A 17 -22.65 -27.37 -0.91
C PHE A 17 -21.48 -26.67 -0.19
N PRO A 18 -21.56 -26.37 1.12
CA PRO A 18 -20.43 -25.73 1.80
C PRO A 18 -19.19 -26.63 1.82
N VAL A 19 -19.34 -27.95 2.01
CA VAL A 19 -18.20 -28.88 2.02
C VAL A 19 -17.47 -28.90 0.68
N LEU A 20 -18.19 -28.94 -0.43
CA LEU A 20 -17.62 -28.92 -1.77
C LEU A 20 -16.95 -27.58 -2.09
N VAL A 21 -17.58 -26.46 -1.70
CA VAL A 21 -16.99 -25.12 -1.81
C VAL A 21 -15.69 -25.06 -1.01
N PHE A 22 -15.68 -25.55 0.24
CA PHE A 22 -14.47 -25.59 1.06
C PHE A 22 -13.38 -26.48 0.45
N LEU A 23 -13.73 -27.64 -0.11
CA LEU A 23 -12.75 -28.52 -0.74
C LEU A 23 -12.12 -27.88 -1.99
N HIS A 24 -12.92 -27.17 -2.79
CA HIS A 24 -12.45 -26.54 -4.02
C HIS A 24 -11.62 -25.27 -3.75
N TYR A 25 -12.11 -24.38 -2.90
CA TYR A 25 -11.46 -23.10 -2.61
C TYR A 25 -10.42 -23.17 -1.48
N GLY A 26 -10.45 -24.23 -0.68
CA GLY A 26 -9.47 -24.49 0.38
C GLY A 26 -8.17 -25.12 -0.13
N ASP A 27 -8.10 -25.49 -1.41
CA ASP A 27 -6.89 -26.01 -2.02
C ASP A 27 -5.79 -24.91 -2.04
N PRO A 28 -4.61 -25.16 -1.43
CA PRO A 28 -3.51 -24.22 -1.49
C PRO A 28 -3.10 -23.87 -2.93
N GLU A 29 -3.23 -24.79 -3.89
CA GLU A 29 -2.88 -24.53 -5.29
C GLU A 29 -3.85 -23.52 -5.93
N TRP A 30 -5.15 -23.63 -5.65
CA TRP A 30 -6.15 -22.67 -6.09
C TRP A 30 -5.87 -21.27 -5.54
N TYR A 31 -5.54 -21.17 -4.26
CA TYR A 31 -5.20 -19.89 -3.60
C TYR A 31 -3.96 -19.24 -4.23
N ASN A 32 -2.89 -20.01 -4.42
CA ASN A 32 -1.65 -19.50 -5.03
C ASN A 32 -1.87 -19.00 -6.46
N SER A 33 -2.72 -19.68 -7.22
CA SER A 33 -2.95 -19.34 -8.64
C SER A 33 -3.97 -18.21 -8.85
N ASN A 34 -4.98 -18.10 -7.97
CA ASN A 34 -6.08 -17.16 -8.17
C ASN A 34 -6.00 -15.92 -7.28
N VAL A 35 -5.46 -16.03 -6.06
CA VAL A 35 -5.47 -14.93 -5.08
C VAL A 35 -4.14 -14.18 -5.05
N LEU A 36 -3.01 -14.88 -5.01
CA LEU A 36 -1.70 -14.23 -4.92
C LEU A 36 -1.35 -13.30 -6.10
N PRO A 37 -1.70 -13.61 -7.36
CA PRO A 37 -1.38 -12.70 -8.46
C PRO A 37 -2.08 -11.35 -8.34
N TYR A 38 -3.26 -11.30 -7.70
CA TYR A 38 -3.96 -10.05 -7.44
C TYR A 38 -3.29 -9.20 -6.37
N LYS A 39 -2.51 -9.79 -5.46
CA LYS A 39 -1.75 -9.06 -4.43
C LYS A 39 -0.80 -8.05 -5.08
N GLU A 40 -0.14 -8.42 -6.17
CA GLU A 40 0.82 -7.57 -6.88
C GLU A 40 0.15 -6.39 -7.61
N ARG A 41 -1.14 -6.52 -7.95
CA ARG A 41 -1.90 -5.45 -8.60
C ARG A 41 -2.51 -4.46 -7.60
N ILE A 42 -2.91 -4.95 -6.42
CA ILE A 42 -3.59 -4.15 -5.39
C ILE A 42 -2.58 -3.44 -4.49
N PHE A 43 -1.49 -4.12 -4.13
CA PHE A 43 -0.46 -3.56 -3.26
C PHE A 43 0.70 -2.98 -4.09
N PRO A 44 1.27 -1.85 -3.68
CA PRO A 44 2.51 -1.36 -4.29
C PRO A 44 3.59 -2.43 -4.18
N SER A 45 4.40 -2.58 -5.24
CA SER A 45 5.48 -3.57 -5.30
C SER A 45 6.35 -3.52 -4.05
N GLU A 46 6.84 -4.67 -3.59
CA GLU A 46 7.61 -4.75 -2.34
C GLU A 46 8.86 -3.85 -2.38
N GLU A 47 9.42 -3.61 -3.56
CA GLU A 47 10.54 -2.65 -3.79
C GLU A 47 10.17 -1.19 -3.49
N LYS A 48 8.91 -0.80 -3.68
CA LYS A 48 8.42 0.57 -3.43
C LYS A 48 8.02 0.76 -1.97
N THR A 49 7.79 -0.31 -1.23
CA THR A 49 7.34 -0.26 0.16
C THR A 49 8.54 -0.32 1.09
N THR A 50 8.80 0.75 1.85
CA THR A 50 9.86 0.75 2.87
C THR A 50 9.46 -0.18 4.02
N ARG A 51 10.01 -1.40 4.04
CA ARG A 51 9.71 -2.44 5.05
C ARG A 51 10.51 -2.28 6.34
N ASN A 52 11.72 -1.73 6.24
CA ASN A 52 12.60 -1.50 7.38
C ASN A 52 12.48 -0.04 7.82
N LEU A 53 11.68 0.19 8.85
CA LEU A 53 11.59 1.50 9.48
C LEU A 53 12.69 1.64 10.53
N PRO A 54 13.44 2.75 10.54
CA PRO A 54 14.40 3.04 11.60
C PRO A 54 13.65 3.20 12.93
N THR A 55 14.02 2.42 13.93
CA THR A 55 13.44 2.44 15.28
C THR A 55 14.15 3.43 16.22
N HIS A 56 15.32 3.94 15.83
CA HIS A 56 16.11 4.86 16.65
C HIS A 56 16.00 6.31 16.14
N HIS A 57 15.83 7.25 17.07
CA HIS A 57 15.55 8.66 16.76
C HIS A 57 16.65 9.35 15.92
N LEU A 58 17.92 9.00 16.13
CA LEU A 58 19.04 9.54 15.34
C LEU A 58 18.95 9.07 13.87
N THR A 59 18.76 7.77 13.66
CA THR A 59 18.62 7.18 12.31
C THR A 59 17.37 7.69 11.57
N VAL A 60 16.30 8.02 12.30
CA VAL A 60 15.10 8.64 11.72
C VAL A 60 15.40 10.04 11.18
N ARG A 61 16.15 10.86 11.94
CA ARG A 61 16.50 12.22 11.50
C ARG A 61 17.37 12.20 10.24
N GLU A 62 18.37 11.34 10.19
CA GLU A 62 19.23 11.17 9.02
C GLU A 62 18.44 10.75 7.78
N GLU A 63 17.54 9.77 7.90
CA GLU A 63 16.66 9.35 6.79
C GLU A 63 15.69 10.46 6.36
N LEU A 64 15.17 11.26 7.31
CA LEU A 64 14.31 12.42 6.98
C LEU A 64 15.06 13.49 6.19
N GLU A 65 16.30 13.80 6.57
CA GLU A 65 17.14 14.73 5.83
C GLU A 65 17.44 14.21 4.42
N ARG A 66 17.74 12.92 4.28
CA ARG A 66 17.91 12.25 2.97
C ARG A 66 16.66 12.38 2.09
N ILE A 67 15.48 12.08 2.63
CA ILE A 67 14.20 12.18 1.91
C ILE A 67 13.92 13.63 1.51
N LYS A 68 14.21 14.60 2.38
CA LYS A 68 14.02 16.03 2.11
C LYS A 68 14.90 16.49 0.96
N ALA A 69 16.18 16.11 0.96
CA ALA A 69 17.10 16.41 -0.14
C ALA A 69 16.64 15.79 -1.46
N GLN A 70 16.18 14.53 -1.43
CA GLN A 70 15.68 13.83 -2.62
C GLN A 70 14.41 14.50 -3.19
N LYS A 71 13.50 14.97 -2.33
CA LYS A 71 12.31 15.72 -2.76
C LYS A 71 12.67 17.09 -3.35
N ALA A 72 13.61 17.82 -2.76
CA ALA A 72 14.08 19.09 -3.29
C ALA A 72 14.67 18.92 -4.70
N ALA A 73 15.53 17.91 -4.89
CA ALA A 73 16.11 17.61 -6.19
C ALA A 73 15.07 17.24 -7.26
N ARG A 74 14.07 16.41 -6.90
CA ARG A 74 12.95 16.07 -7.81
C ARG A 74 12.10 17.28 -8.17
N ARG A 75 11.87 18.20 -7.22
CA ARG A 75 11.13 19.44 -7.46
C ARG A 75 11.87 20.33 -8.48
N VAL A 76 13.17 20.53 -8.29
CA VAL A 76 14.00 21.30 -9.23
C VAL A 76 13.98 20.68 -10.64
N GLN A 77 14.04 19.35 -10.76
CA GLN A 77 13.95 18.68 -12.05
C GLN A 77 12.58 18.85 -12.72
N ARG A 78 11.49 18.76 -11.95
CA ARG A 78 10.14 18.96 -12.47
C ARG A 78 9.91 20.41 -12.90
N ASP A 79 10.32 21.37 -12.08
CA ASP A 79 10.16 22.79 -12.37
C ASP A 79 10.98 23.20 -13.63
N ARG A 80 12.17 22.59 -13.81
CA ARG A 80 13.01 22.76 -15.01
C ARG A 80 12.38 22.11 -16.26
N ALA A 81 11.71 20.97 -16.13
CA ALA A 81 11.01 20.31 -17.23
C ALA A 81 9.72 21.04 -17.64
N GLU A 82 9.04 21.67 -16.68
CA GLU A 82 7.82 22.45 -16.90
C GLU A 82 8.10 23.91 -17.32
N GLY A 83 9.37 24.30 -17.49
CA GLY A 83 9.76 25.64 -17.95
C GLY A 83 9.38 26.77 -16.98
N ARG A 84 8.99 26.44 -15.73
CA ARG A 84 8.76 27.43 -14.69
C ARG A 84 10.10 27.85 -14.13
N VAL A 85 10.50 29.09 -14.46
CA VAL A 85 11.59 29.78 -13.76
C VAL A 85 11.15 29.94 -12.31
N VAL A 86 11.74 29.14 -11.42
CA VAL A 86 11.57 29.28 -9.98
C VAL A 86 12.43 30.47 -9.57
N GLU A 87 11.80 31.63 -9.37
CA GLU A 87 12.36 32.65 -8.49
C GLU A 87 12.66 31.99 -7.14
N GLU A 88 13.89 32.17 -6.67
CA GLU A 88 14.34 31.62 -5.40
C GLU A 88 13.42 32.04 -4.25
N PRO A 89 13.00 31.11 -3.36
CA PRO A 89 12.41 31.52 -2.11
C PRO A 89 13.52 32.13 -1.25
N VAL A 90 13.41 33.44 -1.04
CA VAL A 90 14.13 34.27 -0.07
C VAL A 90 14.50 33.47 1.17
N THR A 91 15.80 33.39 1.41
CA THR A 91 16.46 32.99 2.65
C THR A 91 15.88 33.77 3.83
N GLY A 92 14.79 33.25 4.41
CA GLY A 92 14.22 33.71 5.67
C GLY A 92 15.00 33.16 6.85
N ALA A 93 16.26 33.57 6.97
CA ALA A 93 17.12 33.28 8.13
C ALA A 93 17.99 34.49 8.44
N GLN A 94 17.40 35.68 8.58
CA GLN A 94 18.05 36.81 9.22
C GLN A 94 17.07 37.58 10.09
N GLY A 95 17.43 37.71 11.37
CA GLY A 95 17.09 38.85 12.20
C GLY A 95 15.73 38.84 12.88
N THR A 96 15.56 38.03 13.93
CA THR A 96 14.72 38.49 15.05
C THR A 96 15.45 39.65 15.72
N GLU A 97 15.04 40.86 15.34
CA GLU A 97 15.12 42.13 16.08
C GLU A 97 15.11 41.91 17.60
N ARG A 98 15.99 42.50 18.41
CA ARG A 98 16.02 43.95 18.71
C ARG A 98 14.62 44.56 18.85
N LEU A 99 13.84 44.17 19.86
CA LEU A 99 13.01 45.14 20.59
C LEU A 99 12.46 44.54 21.89
N VAL A 100 12.64 45.31 22.98
CA VAL A 100 12.04 45.25 24.32
C VAL A 100 12.56 44.20 25.29
#